data_AF-A0A533XG52-F1
#
_entry.id   AF-A0A533XG52-F1
#
_cell.length_a   1.000
_cell.length_b   1.000
_cell.length_c   1.000
_cell.angle_alpha   90.00
_cell.angle_beta   90.00
_cell.angle_gamma   90.00
#
_symmetry.space_group_name_H-M   'P 1'
#
loop_
_entity.id
_entity.type
_entity.pdbx_description
1 polymer ?
#
loop_
_entity_poly.entity_id
_entity_poly.type
_entity_poly.pdbx_seq_one_letter_code
_entity_poly.pdbx_strand_id
1 'polypeptide(L)'
;MDRAKVLAWVTRAVVVAAAVTVVAVAWFVGCSGERPITVGSKNFTEQVILGEIVAQHLEQRLGQKVVRKLYLGGTLLAHQALINGDIDLYPEYSGTAL
;
A
#
# COMPACT_ATOMS: atom_id res chain seq x y z
N MET A 1 -51.47 -12.19 21.37
CA MET A 1 -50.05 -12.20 20.95
C MET A 1 -49.20 -12.12 22.21
N ASP A 2 -48.41 -13.15 22.53
CA ASP A 2 -47.58 -13.17 23.75
C ASP A 2 -46.55 -12.05 23.72
N ARG A 3 -46.60 -11.15 24.70
CA ARG A 3 -45.60 -10.07 24.88
C ARG A 3 -44.16 -10.62 24.94
N ALA A 4 -43.98 -11.82 25.48
CA ALA A 4 -42.69 -12.53 25.52
C ALA A 4 -42.15 -12.88 24.12
N LYS A 5 -43.03 -13.28 23.19
CA LYS A 5 -42.65 -13.61 21.80
C LYS A 5 -42.26 -12.36 21.01
N VAL A 6 -42.96 -11.24 21.26
CA VAL A 6 -42.63 -9.94 20.67
C VAL A 6 -41.29 -9.41 21.17
N LEU A 7 -41.04 -9.48 22.49
CA LEU A 7 -39.75 -9.09 23.09
C LEU A 7 -38.58 -9.91 22.55
N ALA A 8 -38.75 -11.23 22.40
CA ALA A 8 -37.72 -12.12 21.84
C ALA A 8 -37.43 -11.84 20.35
N TRP A 9 -38.45 -11.46 19.57
CA TRP A 9 -38.29 -11.12 18.16
C TRP A 9 -37.57 -9.76 17.98
N VAL A 10 -37.93 -8.76 18.78
CA VAL A 10 -37.29 -7.43 18.77
C VAL A 10 -35.82 -7.53 19.18
N THR A 11 -35.49 -8.29 20.24
CA THR A 11 -34.08 -8.46 20.65
C THR A 11 -33.24 -9.14 19.58
N ARG A 12 -33.75 -10.17 18.92
CA ARG A 12 -33.06 -10.83 17.80
C ARG A 12 -32.84 -9.88 16.61
N ALA A 13 -33.86 -9.10 16.24
CA ALA A 13 -33.74 -8.12 15.16
C ALA A 13 -32.71 -7.03 15.47
N VAL A 14 -32.67 -6.53 16.71
CA VAL A 14 -31.68 -5.55 17.16
C VAL A 14 -30.26 -6.12 17.13
N VAL A 15 -30.06 -7.36 17.58
CA VAL A 15 -28.74 -8.01 17.56
C VAL A 15 -28.24 -8.22 16.12
N VAL A 16 -29.11 -8.65 15.21
CA VAL A 16 -28.74 -8.81 13.79
C VAL A 16 -28.40 -7.46 13.15
N ALA A 17 -29.21 -6.43 13.39
CA ALA A 17 -28.95 -5.09 12.87
C ALA A 17 -27.62 -4.52 13.39
N ALA A 18 -27.32 -4.72 14.68
CA ALA A 18 -26.06 -4.32 15.30
C ALA A 18 -24.85 -5.08 14.71
N ALA A 19 -24.99 -6.38 14.47
CA ALA A 19 -23.93 -7.18 13.83
C ALA A 19 -23.65 -6.72 12.39
N VAL A 20 -24.70 -6.45 11.60
CA VAL A 20 -24.57 -5.95 10.22
C VAL A 20 -23.91 -4.57 10.19
N THR A 21 -24.24 -3.68 11.14
CA THR A 21 -23.58 -2.36 11.22
C THR A 21 -22.12 -2.46 11.63
N VAL A 22 -21.77 -3.33 12.59
CA VAL A 22 -20.37 -3.55 12.97
C VAL A 22 -19.56 -4.09 11.79
N VAL A 23 -20.11 -5.05 11.05
CA VAL A 23 -19.47 -5.57 9.83
C VAL A 23 -19.34 -4.45 8.82
N ALA A 24 -20.40 -3.72 8.47
CA ALA A 24 -20.31 -2.62 7.51
C ALA A 24 -19.23 -1.58 7.88
N VAL A 25 -19.16 -1.17 9.15
CA VAL A 25 -18.13 -0.24 9.64
C VAL A 25 -16.73 -0.81 9.50
N ALA A 26 -16.52 -2.10 9.80
CA ALA A 26 -15.22 -2.75 9.66
C ALA A 26 -14.71 -2.75 8.21
N TRP A 27 -15.61 -2.88 7.23
CA TRP A 27 -15.25 -2.81 5.80
C TRP A 27 -14.85 -1.40 5.37
N PHE A 28 -15.45 -0.36 5.95
CA PHE A 28 -15.10 1.03 5.65
C PHE A 28 -13.79 1.49 6.31
N VAL A 29 -13.44 0.96 7.48
CA VAL A 29 -12.18 1.32 8.18
C VAL A 29 -10.93 0.74 7.50
N GLY A 30 -11.07 -0.36 6.75
CA GLY A 30 -9.94 -1.02 6.09
C GLY A 30 -9.36 -0.31 4.87
N CYS A 31 -10.04 0.71 4.31
CA CYS A 31 -9.68 1.29 3.02
C CYS A 31 -8.83 2.58 3.06
N SER A 32 -8.38 3.04 4.23
CA SER A 32 -7.77 4.38 4.36
C SER A 32 -6.25 4.42 4.47
N GLY A 33 -5.53 3.37 4.06
CA GLY A 33 -4.07 3.37 4.06
C GLY A 33 -3.51 3.63 2.67
N GLU A 34 -3.01 4.83 2.40
CA GLU A 34 -2.18 5.06 1.21
C GLU A 34 -0.89 4.25 1.33
N ARG A 35 -0.67 3.31 0.40
CA ARG A 35 0.60 2.58 0.33
C ARG A 35 1.70 3.59 -0.03
N PRO A 36 2.76 3.71 0.78
CA PRO A 36 3.86 4.61 0.46
C PRO A 36 4.58 4.14 -0.81
N ILE A 37 4.99 5.09 -1.64
CA ILE A 37 5.77 4.81 -2.84
C ILE A 37 7.13 4.23 -2.42
N THR A 38 7.59 3.20 -3.10
CA THR A 38 8.88 2.55 -2.87
C THR A 38 9.82 2.81 -4.04
N VAL A 39 10.91 3.53 -3.79
CA VAL A 39 11.96 3.81 -4.78
C VAL A 39 13.11 2.81 -4.60
N GLY A 40 13.50 2.16 -5.70
CA GLY A 40 14.61 1.24 -5.77
C GLY A 40 15.85 1.80 -6.46
N SER A 41 16.96 1.08 -6.34
CA SER A 41 18.15 1.32 -7.17
C SER A 41 18.97 0.05 -7.40
N LYS A 42 19.79 0.08 -8.45
CA LYS A 42 20.87 -0.91 -8.64
C LYS A 42 21.97 -0.70 -7.59
N ASN A 43 22.79 -1.73 -7.38
CA ASN A 43 23.97 -1.67 -6.49
C ASN A 43 25.18 -1.04 -7.21
N PHE A 44 25.02 0.23 -7.58
CA PHE A 44 26.07 1.08 -8.17
C PHE A 44 25.94 2.50 -7.62
N THR A 45 27.07 3.19 -7.40
CA THR A 45 27.10 4.50 -6.71
C THR A 45 26.16 5.53 -7.32
N GLU A 46 26.20 5.70 -8.65
CA GLU A 46 25.32 6.66 -9.34
C GLU A 46 23.84 6.30 -9.14
N GLN A 47 23.51 5.02 -9.28
CA GLN A 47 22.14 4.52 -9.18
C GLN A 47 21.54 4.74 -7.79
N VAL A 48 22.35 4.60 -6.75
CA VAL A 48 21.96 4.93 -5.36
C VAL A 48 21.71 6.43 -5.22
N ILE A 49 22.60 7.27 -5.73
CA ILE A 49 22.45 8.73 -5.67
C ILE A 49 21.18 9.18 -6.42
N LEU A 50 20.96 8.66 -7.63
CA LEU A 50 19.77 8.97 -8.42
C LEU A 50 18.49 8.47 -7.73
N GLY A 51 18.51 7.25 -7.17
CA GLY A 51 17.40 6.73 -6.39
C GLY A 51 17.05 7.61 -5.19
N GLU A 52 18.05 8.12 -4.47
CA GLU A 52 17.85 9.03 -3.34
C GLU A 52 17.30 10.40 -3.79
N ILE A 53 17.82 10.98 -4.88
CA ILE A 53 17.31 12.23 -5.45
C ILE A 53 15.83 12.10 -5.80
N VAL A 54 15.44 10.99 -6.44
CA VAL A 54 14.05 10.74 -6.81
C VAL A 54 13.18 10.55 -5.57
N ALA A 55 13.64 9.82 -4.55
CA ALA A 55 12.90 9.65 -3.31
C ALA A 55 12.64 10.99 -2.60
N GLN A 56 13.67 11.83 -2.45
CA GLN A 56 13.53 13.16 -1.84
C GLN A 56 12.61 14.07 -2.65
N HIS A 57 12.71 14.04 -3.98
CA HIS A 57 11.84 14.81 -4.85
C HIS A 57 10.37 14.41 -4.67
N LEU A 58 10.08 13.11 -4.67
CA LEU A 58 8.73 12.60 -4.46
C LEU A 58 8.18 12.96 -3.07
N GLU A 59 8.99 12.83 -2.01
CA GLU A 59 8.59 13.24 -0.65
C GLU A 59 8.21 14.73 -0.60
N GLN A 60 9.03 15.60 -1.21
CA GLN A 60 8.76 17.03 -1.26
C GLN A 60 7.52 17.39 -2.08
N ARG A 61 7.26 16.68 -3.18
CA ARG A 61 6.14 16.99 -4.09
C ARG A 61 4.81 16.43 -3.62
N LEU A 62 4.82 15.28 -2.96
CA LEU A 62 3.62 14.57 -2.55
C LEU A 62 3.27 14.81 -1.07
N GLY A 63 4.20 15.30 -0.26
CA GLY A 63 3.98 15.51 1.17
C GLY A 63 3.79 14.21 1.96
N GLN A 64 4.19 13.07 1.40
CA GLN A 64 4.12 11.74 2.01
C GLN A 64 5.50 11.09 2.06
N LYS A 65 5.67 10.11 2.95
CA LYS A 65 6.92 9.34 3.05
C LYS A 65 7.13 8.44 1.84
N VAL A 66 8.38 8.31 1.41
CA VAL A 66 8.79 7.39 0.35
C VAL A 66 9.74 6.35 0.92
N VAL A 67 9.44 5.08 0.70
CA VAL A 67 10.26 3.96 1.13
C VAL A 67 11.44 3.82 0.17
N ARG A 68 12.63 3.56 0.71
CA ARG A 68 13.87 3.34 -0.04
C ARG A 68 14.24 1.86 0.01
N LYS A 69 14.34 1.22 -1.15
CA LYS A 69 14.91 -0.13 -1.33
C LYS A 69 16.10 -0.04 -2.29
N LEU A 70 17.14 0.66 -1.85
CA LEU A 70 18.35 0.87 -2.63
C LEU A 70 19.21 -0.41 -2.62
N TYR A 71 20.17 -0.49 -3.54
CA TYR A 71 21.17 -1.56 -3.61
C TYR A 71 20.62 -2.97 -3.95
N LEU A 72 19.65 -3.07 -4.86
CA LEU A 72 19.02 -4.34 -5.25
C LEU A 72 19.90 -5.29 -6.06
N GLY A 73 21.09 -4.86 -6.47
CA GLY A 73 21.99 -5.61 -7.35
C GLY A 73 22.00 -5.07 -8.78
N GLY A 74 22.16 -5.94 -9.78
CA GLY A 74 22.17 -5.55 -11.19
C GLY A 74 20.79 -5.28 -11.78
N THR A 75 20.74 -4.98 -13.08
CA THR A 75 19.50 -4.75 -13.85
C THR A 75 18.44 -5.82 -13.60
N LEU A 76 18.81 -7.11 -13.71
CA LEU A 76 17.86 -8.22 -13.59
C LEU A 76 17.10 -8.20 -12.25
N LEU A 77 17.82 -7.96 -11.15
CA LEU A 77 17.22 -7.96 -9.81
C LEU A 77 16.37 -6.71 -9.57
N ALA A 78 16.83 -5.54 -10.02
CA ALA A 78 16.05 -4.30 -9.93
C ALA A 78 14.77 -4.38 -10.78
N HIS A 79 14.87 -4.91 -12.00
CA HIS A 79 13.71 -5.08 -12.88
C HIS A 79 12.74 -6.12 -12.34
N GLN A 80 13.22 -7.25 -11.81
CA GLN A 80 12.34 -8.24 -11.18
C GLN A 80 11.62 -7.66 -9.96
N ALA A 81 12.31 -6.86 -9.13
CA ALA A 81 11.69 -6.16 -8.01
C ALA A 81 10.57 -5.20 -8.47
N LEU A 82 10.77 -4.52 -9.61
CA LEU A 82 9.73 -3.68 -10.22
C LEU A 82 8.52 -4.52 -10.66
N ILE A 83 8.76 -5.61 -11.40
CA ILE A 83 7.69 -6.51 -11.89
C ILE A 83 6.92 -7.17 -10.74
N ASN A 84 7.59 -7.51 -9.64
CA ASN A 84 6.99 -8.12 -8.46
C ASN A 84 6.23 -7.12 -7.56
N GLY A 85 6.35 -5.80 -7.83
CA GLY A 85 5.78 -4.75 -6.97
C GLY A 85 6.53 -4.53 -5.66
N ASP A 86 7.75 -5.08 -5.54
CA ASP A 86 8.65 -4.84 -4.42
C ASP A 86 9.16 -3.40 -4.38
N ILE A 87 9.27 -2.77 -5.54
CA ILE A 87 9.52 -1.35 -5.76
C ILE A 87 8.52 -0.81 -6.79
N ASP A 88 8.21 0.48 -6.73
CA ASP A 88 7.31 1.15 -7.67
C ASP A 88 8.06 1.81 -8.84
N LEU A 89 9.32 2.18 -8.62
CA LEU A 89 10.19 2.74 -9.64
C LEU A 89 11.67 2.61 -9.27
N TYR A 90 12.54 2.68 -10.28
CA TYR A 90 13.98 2.85 -10.12
C TYR A 90 14.58 3.56 -11.35
N PRO A 91 15.73 4.23 -11.24
CA PRO A 91 16.41 4.82 -12.39
C PRO A 91 16.96 3.72 -13.32
N GLU A 92 16.71 3.85 -14.63
CA GLU A 92 17.21 2.90 -15.63
C GLU A 92 17.82 3.63 -16.82
N TYR A 93 18.89 3.07 -17.38
CA TYR A 93 19.50 3.54 -18.60
C TYR A 93 18.71 3.01 -19.80
N SER A 94 18.35 3.90 -20.71
CA SER A 94 17.61 3.55 -21.93
C SER A 94 18.27 2.41 -22.72
N GLY A 95 19.59 2.44 -22.88
CA GLY A 95 20.33 1.38 -23.60
C GLY A 95 20.35 0.02 -22.90
N THR A 96 20.06 -0.03 -21.60
CA THR A 96 19.91 -1.30 -20.86
C THR A 96 18.47 -1.82 -20.90
N ALA A 97 17.49 -0.94 -21.15
CA ALA A 97 16.07 -1.26 -21.20
C ALA A 97 15.54 -1.63 -22.60
N LEU A 98 16.33 -1.42 -23.66
CA LEU A 98 16.04 -1.84 -25.03
C LEU A 98 16.32 -3.34 -25.22
#